data_AF-A0A0L0P821-F1
#
_entry.id   AF-A0A0L0P821-F1
#
_cell.length_a   1.000
_cell.length_b   1.000
_cell.length_c   1.000
_cell.angle_alpha   90.00
_cell.angle_beta   90.00
_cell.angle_gamma   90.00
#
_symmetry.space_group_name_H-M   'P 1'
#
loop_
_entity.id
_entity.type
_entity.pdbx_description
1 polymer ?
#
loop_
_entity_poly.entity_id
_entity_poly.type
_entity_poly.pdbx_seq_one_letter_code
_entity_poly.pdbx_strand_id
1 'polypeptide(L)'
;MRFGLPTETETVIARRPVAYKVQSAQRNDTNKTIEYLITEALSQLELQTVTRKEENEKKRIGMLQNSFEEFNYQTNQLIDALNENFKVTQATQSSVIDTIVAEEKERKRKEEEMRLKEEQERREEERRKQIAEQKRKEEDERKRLEQKKKEEELALKKKEEERRARLRDAEEKKRTMGLTDFKKLEREVMKWRSHIADIKENVVARIHQNPQVKREMGASRRNITKRFGQLSNSLQQCRVVAQDVVQLIRLVQGDELRYKYLLNAVSKAIISQAETEVTVKATAAQPLAVLVFHLLNTFKELDFFLTARFVKKCCFVLGYSCSIDTEEGRLRMGWKRIENKWEDEVKYEERIGGIISLWAAISLHFRKDEFDLFNIGAQWRFLARILNTDFSLITNVHYLVVSNWWEVAADQLYREYGKQARKLFILLDRVWTPKGISKAFPAATRLQLLVEDLNNGNFNTISPMER
;
A
#
# COMPACT_ATOMS: atom_id res chain seq x y z
N MET A 1 -55.57 65.67 -30.13
CA MET A 1 -56.99 65.77 -30.54
C MET A 1 -57.38 64.36 -31.03
N ARG A 2 -58.33 63.69 -30.36
CA ARG A 2 -59.80 63.65 -30.64
C ARG A 2 -60.17 62.82 -31.89
N PHE A 3 -60.93 61.73 -31.67
CA PHE A 3 -62.04 61.10 -32.46
C PHE A 3 -61.95 60.98 -34.01
N GLY A 4 -62.64 60.07 -34.72
CA GLY A 4 -63.65 59.06 -34.34
C GLY A 4 -64.21 58.29 -35.57
N LEU A 5 -65.22 57.42 -35.35
CA LEU A 5 -66.02 56.62 -36.32
C LEU A 5 -67.12 57.51 -37.02
N PRO A 6 -68.13 57.05 -37.83
CA PRO A 6 -68.65 55.68 -38.13
C PRO A 6 -69.33 55.36 -39.53
N THR A 7 -69.76 54.09 -39.68
CA THR A 7 -71.00 53.47 -40.31
C THR A 7 -71.48 53.52 -41.79
N GLU A 8 -72.27 52.46 -42.13
CA GLU A 8 -73.40 52.34 -43.11
C GLU A 8 -73.14 52.25 -44.64
N THR A 9 -73.95 51.61 -45.54
CA THR A 9 -74.74 50.32 -45.62
C THR A 9 -75.39 50.22 -47.02
N GLU A 10 -75.56 49.02 -47.65
CA GLU A 10 -76.76 48.60 -48.48
C GLU A 10 -76.59 47.24 -49.23
N THR A 11 -77.68 46.67 -49.81
CA THR A 11 -77.75 45.29 -50.40
C THR A 11 -78.80 45.11 -51.53
N VAL A 12 -78.53 44.27 -52.57
CA VAL A 12 -79.50 43.90 -53.67
C VAL A 12 -79.36 42.41 -54.13
N ILE A 13 -80.30 41.86 -54.92
CA ILE A 13 -80.70 40.42 -55.02
C ILE A 13 -80.66 39.81 -56.49
N ALA A 14 -80.74 38.47 -56.65
CA ALA A 14 -80.49 37.66 -57.89
C ALA A 14 -81.71 36.89 -58.52
N ARG A 15 -81.53 36.06 -59.60
CA ARG A 15 -82.55 35.14 -60.23
C ARG A 15 -82.01 33.89 -61.03
N ARG A 16 -82.71 33.31 -62.06
CA ARG A 16 -82.60 31.88 -62.53
C ARG A 16 -82.75 31.56 -64.08
N PRO A 17 -82.39 30.33 -64.57
CA PRO A 17 -82.33 29.89 -66.00
C PRO A 17 -83.36 28.79 -66.48
N VAL A 18 -83.43 28.44 -67.80
CA VAL A 18 -84.31 27.38 -68.45
C VAL A 18 -83.73 26.78 -69.79
N ALA A 19 -84.25 25.64 -70.34
CA ALA A 19 -83.89 24.98 -71.64
C ALA A 19 -85.06 24.16 -72.31
N TYR A 20 -85.01 23.74 -73.61
CA TYR A 20 -86.05 22.91 -74.33
C TYR A 20 -85.58 22.05 -75.56
N LYS A 21 -86.47 21.33 -76.32
CA LYS A 21 -86.13 20.07 -77.09
C LYS A 21 -87.10 19.56 -78.26
N VAL A 22 -86.58 18.85 -79.31
CA VAL A 22 -87.12 17.81 -80.31
C VAL A 22 -88.15 18.10 -81.46
N GLN A 23 -87.94 17.57 -82.72
CA GLN A 23 -88.78 16.61 -83.55
C GLN A 23 -88.48 16.51 -85.10
N SER A 24 -89.12 15.57 -85.87
CA SER A 24 -88.68 15.01 -87.19
C SER A 24 -89.79 14.43 -88.13
N ALA A 25 -89.48 14.09 -89.42
CA ALA A 25 -90.41 13.46 -90.43
C ALA A 25 -89.72 12.64 -91.58
N GLN A 26 -90.49 12.04 -92.53
CA GLN A 26 -90.13 10.96 -93.51
C GLN A 26 -91.09 10.96 -94.76
N ARG A 27 -91.00 10.20 -95.90
CA ARG A 27 -90.05 9.28 -96.65
C ARG A 27 -90.73 8.88 -98.02
N ASN A 28 -90.02 8.38 -99.06
CA ASN A 28 -90.37 7.27 -100.02
C ASN A 28 -89.61 7.33 -101.40
N ASP A 29 -89.76 6.39 -102.35
CA ASP A 29 -89.11 5.04 -102.45
C ASP A 29 -89.28 4.38 -103.86
N THR A 30 -88.19 4.22 -104.65
CA THR A 30 -88.07 3.30 -105.83
C THR A 30 -86.59 3.13 -106.23
N ASN A 31 -85.95 1.97 -106.00
CA ASN A 31 -84.46 1.91 -105.91
C ASN A 31 -83.69 1.08 -106.97
N LYS A 32 -84.17 -0.11 -107.36
CA LYS A 32 -83.27 -1.28 -107.57
C LYS A 32 -82.57 -1.48 -108.94
N THR A 33 -82.82 -0.67 -109.96
CA THR A 33 -82.23 -0.89 -111.31
C THR A 33 -81.11 0.09 -111.65
N ILE A 34 -81.07 1.26 -111.00
CA ILE A 34 -80.12 2.33 -111.33
C ILE A 34 -78.84 2.22 -110.48
N GLU A 35 -78.91 1.64 -109.27
CA GLU A 35 -77.76 1.43 -108.36
C GLU A 35 -76.55 0.76 -109.04
N TYR A 36 -76.79 -0.23 -109.92
CA TYR A 36 -75.72 -0.96 -110.61
C TYR A 36 -74.95 -0.07 -111.61
N LEU A 37 -75.69 0.64 -112.48
CA LEU A 37 -75.11 1.56 -113.47
C LEU A 37 -74.42 2.76 -112.79
N ILE A 38 -74.95 3.22 -111.67
CA ILE A 38 -74.30 4.26 -110.83
C ILE A 38 -72.96 3.74 -110.29
N THR A 39 -72.91 2.50 -109.79
CA THR A 39 -71.70 1.95 -109.16
C THR A 39 -70.52 1.85 -110.12
N GLU A 40 -70.75 1.38 -111.34
CA GLU A 40 -69.68 1.26 -112.35
C GLU A 40 -69.23 2.62 -112.91
N ALA A 41 -70.17 3.57 -113.10
CA ALA A 41 -69.86 4.93 -113.49
C ALA A 41 -69.04 5.69 -112.42
N LEU A 42 -69.36 5.49 -111.13
CA LEU A 42 -68.62 6.09 -110.01
C LEU A 42 -67.17 5.60 -109.96
N SER A 43 -66.92 4.30 -110.17
CA SER A 43 -65.58 3.72 -110.14
C SER A 43 -64.61 4.36 -111.17
N GLN A 44 -65.08 4.59 -112.41
CA GLN A 44 -64.26 5.29 -113.41
C GLN A 44 -64.05 6.77 -113.08
N LEU A 45 -65.04 7.42 -112.46
CA LEU A 45 -64.93 8.80 -111.97
C LEU A 45 -63.90 8.93 -110.85
N GLU A 46 -63.89 8.01 -109.87
CA GLU A 46 -62.91 8.01 -108.79
C GLU A 46 -61.48 7.90 -109.33
N LEU A 47 -61.21 6.96 -110.25
CA LEU A 47 -59.88 6.78 -110.85
C LEU A 47 -59.38 8.03 -111.60
N GLN A 48 -60.27 8.74 -112.30
CA GLN A 48 -59.95 10.04 -112.92
C GLN A 48 -59.71 11.14 -111.88
N THR A 49 -60.41 11.16 -110.75
CA THR A 49 -60.16 12.16 -109.69
C THR A 49 -58.85 11.93 -108.94
N VAL A 50 -58.40 10.68 -108.78
CA VAL A 50 -57.12 10.36 -108.13
C VAL A 50 -55.95 10.79 -109.01
N THR A 51 -55.91 10.37 -110.27
CA THR A 51 -54.86 10.76 -111.23
C THR A 51 -54.77 12.29 -111.39
N ARG A 52 -55.91 12.98 -111.46
CA ARG A 52 -55.96 14.46 -111.51
C ARG A 52 -55.51 15.14 -110.21
N LYS A 53 -55.50 14.48 -109.05
CA LYS A 53 -54.91 15.02 -107.81
C LYS A 53 -53.38 14.94 -107.85
N GLU A 54 -52.82 13.78 -108.22
CA GLU A 54 -51.36 13.58 -108.24
C GLU A 54 -50.63 14.56 -109.17
N GLU A 55 -51.19 14.87 -110.34
CA GLU A 55 -50.61 15.89 -111.23
C GLU A 55 -50.63 17.30 -110.62
N ASN A 56 -51.67 17.64 -109.87
CA ASN A 56 -51.80 18.94 -109.21
C ASN A 56 -50.85 19.06 -108.00
N GLU A 57 -50.61 17.97 -107.27
CA GLU A 57 -49.63 17.96 -106.18
C GLU A 57 -48.19 18.07 -106.70
N LYS A 58 -47.83 17.36 -107.79
CA LYS A 58 -46.53 17.54 -108.46
C LYS A 58 -46.31 18.99 -108.92
N LYS A 59 -47.33 19.62 -109.50
CA LYS A 59 -47.27 21.06 -109.90
C LYS A 59 -47.12 21.99 -108.69
N ARG A 60 -47.79 21.71 -107.57
CA ARG A 60 -47.64 22.48 -106.31
C ARG A 60 -46.24 22.37 -105.72
N ILE A 61 -45.65 21.17 -105.69
CA ILE A 61 -44.30 20.95 -105.15
C ILE A 61 -43.26 21.74 -105.95
N GLY A 62 -43.31 21.69 -107.29
CA GLY A 62 -42.39 22.47 -108.13
C GLY A 62 -42.51 23.99 -107.93
N MET A 63 -43.74 24.52 -107.79
CA MET A 63 -43.93 25.94 -107.49
C MET A 63 -43.39 26.34 -106.10
N LEU A 64 -43.52 25.48 -105.09
CA LEU A 64 -42.98 25.72 -103.75
C LEU A 64 -41.45 25.71 -103.73
N GLN A 65 -40.79 24.85 -104.51
CA GLN A 65 -39.33 24.80 -104.59
C GLN A 65 -38.77 26.09 -105.20
N ASN A 66 -39.29 26.55 -106.34
CA ASN A 66 -38.86 27.80 -106.97
C ASN A 66 -39.06 29.01 -106.02
N SER A 67 -40.21 29.08 -105.34
CA SER A 67 -40.49 30.13 -104.36
C SER A 67 -39.53 30.13 -103.15
N PHE A 68 -38.92 28.98 -102.82
CA PHE A 68 -37.98 28.87 -101.71
C PHE A 68 -36.57 29.33 -102.10
N GLU A 69 -36.14 29.05 -103.33
CA GLU A 69 -34.87 29.59 -103.87
C GLU A 69 -34.92 31.12 -104.01
N GLU A 70 -36.02 31.66 -104.52
CA GLU A 70 -36.24 33.10 -104.65
C GLU A 70 -36.27 33.82 -103.29
N PHE A 71 -36.89 33.20 -102.27
CA PHE A 71 -36.89 33.73 -100.90
C PHE A 71 -35.50 33.72 -100.25
N ASN A 72 -34.70 32.66 -100.46
CA ASN A 72 -33.31 32.61 -99.97
C ASN A 72 -32.44 33.70 -100.63
N TYR A 73 -32.63 33.97 -101.92
CA TYR A 73 -31.89 35.03 -102.63
C TYR A 73 -32.21 36.42 -102.06
N GLN A 74 -33.50 36.74 -101.84
CA GLN A 74 -33.93 37.99 -101.21
C GLN A 74 -33.43 38.14 -99.76
N THR A 75 -33.43 37.04 -98.99
CA THR A 75 -32.97 37.03 -97.59
C THR A 75 -31.50 37.42 -97.48
N ASN A 76 -30.63 36.91 -98.37
CA ASN A 76 -29.21 37.23 -98.35
C ASN A 76 -28.94 38.70 -98.72
N GLN A 77 -29.63 39.27 -99.73
CA GLN A 77 -29.50 40.70 -100.06
C GLN A 77 -29.88 41.62 -98.88
N LEU A 78 -30.90 41.25 -98.10
CA LEU A 78 -31.32 41.99 -96.91
C LEU A 78 -30.27 41.97 -95.79
N ILE A 79 -29.53 40.87 -95.63
CA ILE A 79 -28.47 40.74 -94.63
C ILE A 79 -27.29 41.65 -94.98
N ASP A 80 -26.87 41.70 -96.25
CA ASP A 80 -25.77 42.56 -96.68
C ASP A 80 -26.11 44.06 -96.55
N ALA A 81 -27.33 44.46 -96.92
CA ALA A 81 -27.81 45.84 -96.78
C ALA A 81 -27.90 46.30 -95.31
N LEU A 82 -28.19 45.39 -94.37
CA LEU A 82 -28.17 45.68 -92.92
C LEU A 82 -26.74 45.90 -92.39
N ASN A 83 -25.77 45.11 -92.88
CA ASN A 83 -24.38 45.18 -92.44
C ASN A 83 -23.68 46.50 -92.81
N GLU A 84 -24.03 47.12 -93.94
CA GLU A 84 -23.51 48.44 -94.32
C GLU A 84 -24.11 49.57 -93.46
N ASN A 85 -25.44 49.58 -93.30
CA ASN A 85 -26.14 50.58 -92.48
C ASN A 85 -25.67 50.59 -91.01
N PHE A 86 -25.31 49.44 -90.45
CA PHE A 86 -24.81 49.36 -89.08
C PHE A 86 -23.47 50.10 -88.90
N LYS A 87 -22.53 49.93 -89.85
CA LYS A 87 -21.20 50.56 -89.81
C LYS A 87 -21.27 52.09 -89.87
N VAL A 88 -22.13 52.65 -90.73
CA VAL A 88 -22.32 54.10 -90.87
C VAL A 88 -22.93 54.71 -89.61
N THR A 89 -23.88 54.00 -88.98
CA THR A 89 -24.55 54.44 -87.75
C THR A 89 -23.61 54.41 -86.54
N GLN A 90 -22.76 53.40 -86.41
CA GLN A 90 -21.85 53.26 -85.27
C GLN A 90 -20.79 54.37 -85.23
N ALA A 91 -20.32 54.84 -86.39
CA ALA A 91 -19.30 55.89 -86.48
C ALA A 91 -19.77 57.28 -86.03
N THR A 92 -21.08 57.55 -86.02
CA THR A 92 -21.63 58.90 -85.77
C THR A 92 -22.13 59.13 -84.33
N GLN A 93 -22.31 58.09 -83.52
CA GLN A 93 -22.80 58.22 -82.13
C GLN A 93 -21.68 58.27 -81.07
N SER A 94 -20.45 57.85 -81.41
CA SER A 94 -19.39 57.64 -80.40
C SER A 94 -18.79 58.92 -79.80
N SER A 95 -18.91 60.09 -80.42
CA SER A 95 -18.20 61.31 -79.99
C SER A 95 -18.94 62.18 -78.98
N VAL A 96 -20.18 61.85 -78.62
CA VAL A 96 -21.06 62.73 -77.79
C VAL A 96 -21.39 62.11 -76.42
N ILE A 97 -21.21 60.80 -76.24
CA ILE A 97 -21.62 60.08 -75.02
C ILE A 97 -20.48 59.99 -73.99
N ASP A 98 -19.22 59.86 -74.44
CA ASP A 98 -18.09 59.56 -73.55
C ASP A 98 -17.73 60.69 -72.57
N THR A 99 -17.97 61.96 -72.92
CA THR A 99 -17.69 63.12 -72.05
C THR A 99 -18.63 63.24 -70.85
N ILE A 100 -19.88 62.75 -70.95
CA ILE A 100 -20.88 62.88 -69.86
C ILE A 100 -20.86 61.65 -68.93
N VAL A 101 -20.51 60.48 -69.46
CA VAL A 101 -20.53 59.21 -68.70
C VAL A 101 -19.29 59.02 -67.81
N ALA A 102 -18.21 59.76 -68.04
CA ALA A 102 -16.96 59.66 -67.28
C ALA A 102 -17.09 60.17 -65.83
N GLU A 103 -17.54 61.42 -65.65
CA GLU A 103 -17.51 62.12 -64.35
C GLU A 103 -18.37 61.44 -63.27
N GLU A 104 -19.52 60.86 -63.65
CA GLU A 104 -20.44 60.25 -62.68
C GLU A 104 -20.08 58.79 -62.33
N LYS A 105 -19.36 58.06 -63.20
CA LYS A 105 -18.87 56.71 -62.88
C LYS A 105 -17.71 56.72 -61.89
N GLU A 106 -16.82 57.70 -61.98
CA GLU A 106 -15.63 57.73 -61.10
C GLU A 106 -16.01 58.00 -59.63
N ARG A 107 -17.00 58.87 -59.39
CA ARG A 107 -17.48 59.21 -58.04
C ARG A 107 -18.06 58.00 -57.31
N LYS A 108 -18.90 57.19 -57.97
CA LYS A 108 -19.53 56.00 -57.35
C LYS A 108 -18.54 54.86 -57.08
N ARG A 109 -17.58 54.62 -57.98
CA ARG A 109 -16.57 53.56 -57.81
C ARG A 109 -15.76 53.74 -56.52
N LYS A 110 -15.33 54.97 -56.22
CA LYS A 110 -14.47 55.26 -55.05
C LYS A 110 -15.18 55.02 -53.71
N GLU A 111 -16.50 55.26 -53.60
CA GLU A 111 -17.26 54.95 -52.38
C GLU A 111 -17.48 53.45 -52.19
N GLU A 112 -17.77 52.72 -53.27
CA GLU A 112 -18.05 51.28 -53.23
C GLU A 112 -16.79 50.45 -52.96
N GLU A 113 -15.67 50.81 -53.58
CA GLU A 113 -14.35 50.18 -53.41
C GLU A 113 -13.80 50.35 -51.98
N MET A 114 -13.97 51.54 -51.38
CA MET A 114 -13.62 51.79 -49.97
C MET A 114 -14.42 50.91 -49.00
N ARG A 115 -15.74 50.81 -49.20
CA ARG A 115 -16.62 49.99 -48.33
C ARG A 115 -16.29 48.50 -48.41
N LEU A 116 -16.10 47.98 -49.61
CA LEU A 116 -15.70 46.58 -49.84
C LEU A 116 -14.37 46.26 -49.14
N LYS A 117 -13.41 47.19 -49.17
CA LYS A 117 -12.09 47.00 -48.56
C LYS A 117 -12.15 46.98 -47.04
N GLU A 118 -12.82 47.94 -46.39
CA GLU A 118 -13.00 47.91 -44.94
C GLU A 118 -13.78 46.68 -44.45
N GLU A 119 -14.75 46.18 -45.23
CA GLU A 119 -15.49 44.97 -44.88
C GLU A 119 -14.63 43.70 -45.03
N GLN A 120 -13.80 43.61 -46.07
CA GLN A 120 -12.84 42.52 -46.22
C GLN A 120 -11.78 42.53 -45.10
N GLU A 121 -11.22 43.69 -44.76
CA GLU A 121 -10.21 43.82 -43.70
C GLU A 121 -10.79 43.45 -42.33
N ARG A 122 -12.00 43.90 -41.97
CA ARG A 122 -12.71 43.47 -40.75
C ARG A 122 -12.94 41.96 -40.73
N ARG A 123 -13.48 41.39 -41.81
CA ARG A 123 -13.72 39.94 -41.92
C ARG A 123 -12.42 39.11 -41.88
N GLU A 124 -11.30 39.63 -42.35
CA GLU A 124 -9.98 38.99 -42.16
C GLU A 124 -9.47 39.10 -40.73
N GLU A 125 -9.56 40.28 -40.10
CA GLU A 125 -9.07 40.47 -38.74
C GLU A 125 -9.85 39.61 -37.72
N GLU A 126 -11.17 39.51 -37.87
CA GLU A 126 -12.02 38.61 -37.07
C GLU A 126 -11.63 37.14 -37.26
N ARG A 127 -11.42 36.68 -38.51
CA ARG A 127 -10.99 35.29 -38.77
C ARG A 127 -9.58 35.02 -38.21
N ARG A 128 -8.65 35.98 -38.28
CA ARG A 128 -7.33 35.88 -37.64
C ARG A 128 -7.44 35.81 -36.12
N LYS A 129 -8.32 36.62 -35.49
CA LYS A 129 -8.61 36.59 -34.05
C LYS A 129 -9.20 35.24 -33.62
N GLN A 130 -10.21 34.74 -34.33
CA GLN A 130 -10.83 33.43 -34.06
C GLN A 130 -9.83 32.27 -34.17
N ILE A 131 -9.01 32.23 -35.23
CA ILE A 131 -7.99 31.18 -35.41
C ILE A 131 -6.91 31.26 -34.31
N ALA A 132 -6.50 32.46 -33.90
CA ALA A 132 -5.53 32.64 -32.82
C ALA A 132 -6.09 32.25 -31.45
N GLU A 133 -7.36 32.58 -31.16
CA GLU A 133 -8.04 32.20 -29.93
C GLU A 133 -8.28 30.68 -29.84
N GLN A 134 -8.71 30.06 -30.94
CA GLN A 134 -8.93 28.62 -30.99
C GLN A 134 -7.62 27.84 -30.81
N LYS A 135 -6.53 28.24 -31.49
CA LYS A 135 -5.21 27.63 -31.27
C LYS A 135 -4.71 27.77 -29.84
N ARG A 136 -4.95 28.91 -29.18
CA ARG A 136 -4.62 29.08 -27.74
C ARG A 136 -5.42 28.14 -26.85
N LYS A 137 -6.73 27.98 -27.09
CA LYS A 137 -7.59 27.04 -26.34
C LYS A 137 -7.13 25.59 -26.51
N GLU A 138 -6.85 25.16 -27.74
CA GLU A 138 -6.35 23.82 -28.04
C GLU A 138 -4.97 23.56 -27.40
N GLU A 139 -4.06 24.54 -27.41
CA GLU A 139 -2.74 24.42 -26.78
C GLU A 139 -2.82 24.36 -25.25
N ASP A 140 -3.65 25.19 -24.61
CA ASP A 140 -3.85 25.18 -23.16
C ASP A 140 -4.61 23.94 -22.68
N GLU A 141 -5.60 23.45 -23.43
CA GLU A 141 -6.28 22.20 -23.12
C GLU A 141 -5.33 21.00 -23.25
N ARG A 142 -4.51 20.95 -24.32
CA ARG A 142 -3.47 19.93 -24.49
C ARG A 142 -2.45 19.95 -23.34
N LYS A 143 -1.96 21.14 -22.94
CA LYS A 143 -1.05 21.28 -21.78
C LYS A 143 -1.69 20.78 -20.48
N ARG A 144 -2.95 21.15 -20.22
CA ARG A 144 -3.71 20.68 -19.03
C ARG A 144 -3.90 19.16 -19.04
N LEU A 145 -4.20 18.57 -20.19
CA LEU A 145 -4.38 17.12 -20.33
C LEU A 145 -3.06 16.36 -20.15
N GLU A 146 -1.96 16.88 -20.71
CA GLU A 146 -0.63 16.29 -20.55
C GLU A 146 -0.10 16.42 -19.11
N GLN A 147 -0.34 17.57 -18.46
CA GLN A 147 0.02 17.77 -17.06
C GLN A 147 -0.79 16.85 -16.13
N LYS A 148 -2.12 16.74 -16.31
CA LYS A 148 -2.94 15.78 -15.56
C LYS A 148 -2.43 14.34 -15.70
N LYS A 149 -2.13 13.89 -16.92
CA LYS A 149 -1.57 12.55 -17.16
C LYS A 149 -0.23 12.35 -16.44
N LYS A 150 0.65 13.35 -16.43
CA LYS A 150 1.93 13.31 -15.69
C LYS A 150 1.73 13.28 -14.18
N GLU A 151 0.77 14.02 -13.65
CA GLU A 151 0.41 14.02 -12.22
C GLU A 151 -0.24 12.70 -11.80
N GLU A 152 -1.13 12.13 -12.61
CA GLU A 152 -1.75 10.82 -12.40
C GLU A 152 -0.73 9.68 -12.48
N GLU A 153 0.18 9.69 -13.46
CA GLU A 153 1.26 8.70 -13.60
C GLU A 153 2.25 8.78 -12.43
N LEU A 154 2.62 10.00 -12.00
CA LEU A 154 3.49 10.21 -10.83
C LEU A 154 2.81 9.78 -9.53
N ALA A 155 1.51 10.06 -9.37
CA ALA A 155 0.73 9.60 -8.22
C ALA A 155 0.56 8.07 -8.21
N LEU A 156 0.40 7.44 -9.37
CA LEU A 156 0.34 5.98 -9.51
C LEU A 156 1.70 5.34 -9.17
N LYS A 157 2.81 5.87 -9.69
CA LYS A 157 4.17 5.42 -9.37
C LYS A 157 4.46 5.54 -7.88
N LYS A 158 4.19 6.70 -7.25
CA LYS A 158 4.34 6.88 -5.79
C LYS A 158 3.50 5.90 -4.98
N LYS A 159 2.23 5.68 -5.35
CA LYS A 159 1.37 4.67 -4.70
C LYS A 159 1.90 3.25 -4.86
N GLU A 160 2.48 2.91 -6.02
CA GLU A 160 3.06 1.59 -6.22
C GLU A 160 4.40 1.41 -5.48
N GLU A 161 5.24 2.44 -5.43
CA GLU A 161 6.48 2.46 -4.64
C GLU A 161 6.18 2.33 -3.14
N GLU A 162 5.20 3.10 -2.61
CA GLU A 162 4.72 2.94 -1.25
C GLU A 162 4.17 1.52 -0.99
N ARG A 163 3.41 0.94 -1.92
CA ARG A 163 2.91 -0.43 -1.78
C ARG A 163 4.05 -1.45 -1.79
N ARG A 164 5.04 -1.31 -2.68
CA ARG A 164 6.25 -2.14 -2.74
C ARG A 164 7.18 -1.93 -1.53
N ALA A 165 7.18 -0.75 -0.91
CA ALA A 165 7.86 -0.49 0.35
C ALA A 165 7.14 -1.18 1.50
N ARG A 166 5.84 -0.91 1.70
CA ARG A 166 5.01 -1.54 2.74
C ARG A 166 5.00 -3.08 2.66
N LEU A 167 5.06 -3.66 1.44
CA LEU A 167 5.20 -5.11 1.25
C LEU A 167 6.59 -5.62 1.64
N ARG A 168 7.68 -4.96 1.23
CA ARG A 168 9.05 -5.32 1.66
C ARG A 168 9.22 -5.17 3.17
N ASP A 169 8.73 -4.08 3.76
CA ASP A 169 8.60 -3.87 5.20
C ASP A 169 7.86 -5.03 5.87
N ALA A 170 6.73 -5.48 5.31
CA ALA A 170 5.93 -6.56 5.89
C ALA A 170 6.60 -7.94 5.74
N GLU A 171 7.34 -8.18 4.66
CA GLU A 171 8.14 -9.40 4.47
C GLU A 171 9.38 -9.43 5.36
N GLU A 172 10.07 -8.30 5.51
CA GLU A 172 11.18 -8.16 6.45
C GLU A 172 10.70 -8.26 7.90
N LYS A 173 9.58 -7.63 8.25
CA LYS A 173 8.92 -7.80 9.56
C LYS A 173 8.47 -9.24 9.79
N LYS A 174 8.00 -9.97 8.77
CA LYS A 174 7.70 -11.42 8.88
C LYS A 174 8.96 -12.26 9.06
N ARG A 175 10.05 -11.97 8.34
CA ARG A 175 11.35 -12.65 8.48
C ARG A 175 11.98 -12.40 9.86
N THR A 176 11.86 -11.19 10.38
CA THR A 176 12.39 -10.79 11.70
C THR A 176 11.46 -11.09 12.87
N MET A 177 10.17 -11.41 12.62
CA MET A 177 9.18 -11.69 13.68
C MET A 177 9.55 -12.85 14.61
N GLY A 178 10.37 -13.80 14.12
CA GLY A 178 10.91 -14.92 14.89
C GLY A 178 12.37 -14.76 15.33
N LEU A 179 13.01 -13.62 15.02
CA LEU A 179 14.42 -13.35 15.31
C LEU A 179 14.58 -12.48 16.57
N THR A 180 15.75 -12.52 17.19
CA THR A 180 16.00 -11.78 18.44
C THR A 180 16.30 -10.30 18.17
N ASP A 181 15.43 -9.40 18.66
CA ASP A 181 15.74 -7.96 18.75
C ASP A 181 16.74 -7.70 19.90
N PHE A 182 18.03 -7.80 19.57
CA PHE A 182 19.13 -7.50 20.48
C PHE A 182 19.15 -6.04 20.97
N LYS A 183 18.59 -5.08 20.20
CA LYS A 183 18.52 -3.66 20.63
C LYS A 183 17.44 -3.44 21.68
N LYS A 184 16.31 -4.14 21.62
CA LYS A 184 15.33 -4.18 22.71
C LYS A 184 15.90 -4.89 23.94
N LEU A 185 16.65 -5.97 23.73
CA LEU A 185 17.28 -6.74 24.80
C LEU A 185 18.36 -5.94 25.56
N GLU A 186 19.20 -5.16 24.86
CA GLU A 186 20.17 -4.26 25.50
C GLU A 186 19.46 -3.20 26.37
N ARG A 187 18.39 -2.59 25.87
CA ARG A 187 17.55 -1.64 26.62
C ARG A 187 16.91 -2.29 27.86
N GLU A 188 16.53 -3.56 27.78
CA GLU A 188 16.02 -4.35 28.91
C GLU A 188 17.09 -4.55 29.99
N VAL A 189 18.32 -4.93 29.60
CA VAL A 189 19.47 -5.06 30.53
C VAL A 189 19.84 -3.70 31.16
N MET A 190 19.84 -2.61 30.37
CA MET A 190 20.13 -1.27 30.88
C MET A 190 19.06 -0.76 31.86
N LYS A 191 17.77 -1.05 31.60
CA LYS A 191 16.66 -0.74 32.54
C LYS A 191 16.90 -1.38 33.91
N TRP A 192 17.21 -2.69 33.94
CA TRP A 192 17.49 -3.39 35.20
C TRP A 192 18.77 -2.89 35.89
N ARG A 193 19.77 -2.42 35.13
CA ARG A 193 20.96 -1.77 35.70
C ARG A 193 20.68 -0.39 36.30
N SER A 194 19.78 0.39 35.69
CA SER A 194 19.28 1.64 36.25
C SER A 194 18.50 1.40 37.57
N HIS A 195 17.59 0.42 37.60
CA HIS A 195 16.91 0.02 38.84
C HIS A 195 17.88 -0.37 39.97
N ILE A 196 19.01 -1.00 39.64
CA ILE A 196 20.05 -1.37 40.63
C ILE A 196 20.79 -0.15 41.20
N ALA A 197 20.89 0.95 40.45
CA ALA A 197 21.40 2.23 40.95
C ALA A 197 20.37 2.90 41.85
N ASP A 198 19.11 3.00 41.43
CA ASP A 198 18.00 3.51 42.23
C ASP A 198 17.89 2.79 43.60
N ILE A 199 17.88 1.46 43.62
CA ILE A 199 17.86 0.67 44.86
C ILE A 199 19.06 0.98 45.78
N LYS A 200 20.23 1.34 45.24
CA LYS A 200 21.41 1.74 46.03
C LYS A 200 21.20 3.10 46.70
N GLU A 201 20.56 4.03 46.00
CA GLU A 201 20.35 5.40 46.43
C GLU A 201 19.09 5.56 47.29
N ASN A 202 17.92 5.29 46.72
CA ASN A 202 16.63 5.54 47.37
C ASN A 202 16.25 4.53 48.46
N VAL A 203 16.82 3.31 48.46
CA VAL A 203 16.58 2.32 49.53
C VAL A 203 17.79 2.17 50.45
N VAL A 204 18.96 1.81 49.91
CA VAL A 204 20.12 1.47 50.75
C VAL A 204 20.78 2.68 51.40
N ALA A 205 20.93 3.81 50.70
CA ALA A 205 21.52 5.00 51.31
C ALA A 205 20.61 5.60 52.39
N ARG A 206 19.29 5.66 52.16
CA ARG A 206 18.30 6.11 53.17
C ARG A 206 18.37 5.30 54.47
N ILE A 207 18.36 3.96 54.42
CA ILE A 207 18.56 3.12 55.61
C ILE A 207 19.93 3.35 56.28
N HIS A 208 20.95 3.73 55.52
CA HIS A 208 22.28 4.02 56.06
C HIS A 208 22.41 5.43 56.68
N GLN A 209 21.47 6.35 56.46
CA GLN A 209 21.47 7.68 57.09
C GLN A 209 21.24 7.62 58.61
N ASN A 210 20.44 6.66 59.09
CA ASN A 210 20.23 6.44 60.52
C ASN A 210 21.11 5.27 61.04
N PRO A 211 22.10 5.52 61.92
CA PRO A 211 23.00 4.47 62.42
C PRO A 211 22.32 3.35 63.22
N GLN A 212 21.22 3.65 63.91
CA GLN A 212 20.45 2.66 64.67
C GLN A 212 19.69 1.72 63.71
N VAL A 213 18.91 2.27 62.77
CA VAL A 213 18.16 1.46 61.79
C VAL A 213 19.12 0.63 60.93
N LYS A 214 20.28 1.17 60.56
CA LYS A 214 21.37 0.44 59.90
C LYS A 214 21.90 -0.74 60.73
N ARG A 215 21.98 -0.62 62.06
CA ARG A 215 22.41 -1.68 62.98
C ARG A 215 21.34 -2.77 63.11
N GLU A 216 20.08 -2.37 63.30
CA GLU A 216 18.89 -3.24 63.38
C GLU A 216 18.72 -4.06 62.09
N MET A 217 18.60 -3.39 60.94
CA MET A 217 18.46 -4.05 59.63
C MET A 217 19.69 -4.89 59.27
N GLY A 218 20.88 -4.50 59.76
CA GLY A 218 22.08 -5.33 59.68
C GLY A 218 21.99 -6.63 60.47
N ALA A 219 21.30 -6.64 61.62
CA ALA A 219 21.03 -7.84 62.40
C ALA A 219 19.96 -8.72 61.74
N SER A 220 18.83 -8.15 61.33
CA SER A 220 17.76 -8.88 60.62
C SER A 220 18.29 -9.54 59.34
N ARG A 221 19.12 -8.82 58.56
CA ARG A 221 19.81 -9.39 57.39
C ARG A 221 20.68 -10.58 57.77
N ARG A 222 21.54 -10.47 58.80
CA ARG A 222 22.41 -11.57 59.24
C ARG A 222 21.60 -12.79 59.72
N ASN A 223 20.49 -12.56 60.43
CA ASN A 223 19.60 -13.64 60.87
C ASN A 223 19.02 -14.39 59.67
N ILE A 224 18.46 -13.67 58.69
CA ILE A 224 17.97 -14.26 57.44
C ILE A 224 19.09 -15.01 56.69
N THR A 225 20.26 -14.39 56.46
CA THR A 225 21.34 -15.06 55.70
C THR A 225 21.85 -16.33 56.39
N LYS A 226 21.81 -16.44 57.72
CA LYS A 226 22.11 -17.70 58.43
C LYS A 226 21.16 -18.84 58.05
N ARG A 227 19.89 -18.54 57.73
CA ARG A 227 18.89 -19.56 57.34
C ARG A 227 19.18 -20.19 55.98
N PHE A 228 19.85 -19.47 55.08
CA PHE A 228 20.24 -20.00 53.77
C PHE A 228 21.23 -21.18 53.91
N GLY A 229 22.19 -21.06 54.84
CA GLY A 229 23.08 -22.17 55.20
C GLY A 229 22.45 -23.27 56.07
N GLN A 230 21.12 -23.26 56.26
CA GLN A 230 20.36 -24.34 56.90
C GLN A 230 19.49 -25.11 55.90
N LEU A 231 19.57 -24.78 54.60
CA LEU A 231 19.01 -25.60 53.52
C LEU A 231 19.72 -26.96 53.45
N SER A 232 19.00 -28.01 53.05
CA SER A 232 19.51 -29.37 52.88
C SER A 232 18.83 -30.04 51.69
N ASN A 233 19.16 -31.30 51.39
CA ASN A 233 18.48 -32.01 50.29
C ASN A 233 17.03 -32.42 50.63
N SER A 234 16.57 -32.25 51.87
CA SER A 234 15.19 -32.56 52.28
C SER A 234 14.24 -31.42 51.95
N LEU A 235 13.20 -31.73 51.17
CA LEU A 235 12.13 -30.80 50.80
C LEU A 235 11.39 -30.26 52.05
N GLN A 236 11.18 -31.11 53.06
CA GLN A 236 10.51 -30.70 54.29
C GLN A 236 11.35 -29.74 55.15
N GLN A 237 12.67 -29.94 55.24
CA GLN A 237 13.56 -28.98 55.91
C GLN A 237 13.57 -27.63 55.19
N CYS A 238 13.59 -27.62 53.86
CA CYS A 238 13.57 -26.39 53.07
C CYS A 238 12.26 -25.59 53.25
N ARG A 239 11.12 -26.27 53.43
CA ARG A 239 9.84 -25.60 53.78
C ARG A 239 9.91 -24.90 55.14
N VAL A 240 10.46 -25.54 56.17
CA VAL A 240 10.62 -24.94 57.51
C VAL A 240 11.56 -23.73 57.44
N VAL A 241 12.70 -23.86 56.76
CA VAL A 241 13.65 -22.76 56.52
C VAL A 241 12.99 -21.59 55.76
N ALA A 242 12.13 -21.88 54.77
CA ALA A 242 11.38 -20.86 54.05
C ALA A 242 10.34 -20.15 54.94
N GLN A 243 9.64 -20.88 55.81
CA GLN A 243 8.70 -20.30 56.78
C GLN A 243 9.41 -19.38 57.79
N ASP A 244 10.58 -19.78 58.29
CA ASP A 244 11.43 -18.95 59.16
C ASP A 244 11.83 -17.63 58.47
N VAL A 245 12.27 -17.69 57.21
CA VAL A 245 12.64 -16.47 56.44
C VAL A 245 11.41 -15.62 56.14
N VAL A 246 10.27 -16.22 55.78
CA VAL A 246 8.99 -15.51 55.59
C VAL A 246 8.61 -14.74 56.85
N GLN A 247 8.67 -15.38 58.03
CA GLN A 247 8.29 -14.72 59.28
C GLN A 247 9.24 -13.58 59.64
N LEU A 248 10.55 -13.74 59.42
CA LEU A 248 11.53 -12.67 59.60
C LEU A 248 11.33 -11.47 58.67
N ILE A 249 10.76 -11.67 57.48
CA ILE A 249 10.42 -10.57 56.55
C ILE A 249 9.10 -9.89 56.94
N ARG A 250 8.10 -10.65 57.39
CA ARG A 250 6.80 -10.10 57.87
C ARG A 250 6.97 -9.07 58.98
N LEU A 251 7.93 -9.28 59.89
CA LEU A 251 8.25 -8.36 60.99
C LEU A 251 8.60 -6.91 60.56
N VAL A 252 8.95 -6.67 59.28
CA VAL A 252 9.27 -5.33 58.76
C VAL A 252 8.28 -4.83 57.69
N GLN A 253 7.21 -5.56 57.36
CA GLN A 253 6.29 -5.15 56.29
C GLN A 253 5.55 -3.83 56.56
N GLY A 254 5.40 -3.43 57.83
CA GLY A 254 4.82 -2.13 58.20
C GLY A 254 5.72 -0.91 57.96
N ASP A 255 7.01 -1.11 57.65
CA ASP A 255 7.94 -0.05 57.27
C ASP A 255 8.43 -0.34 55.84
N GLU A 256 7.87 0.38 54.86
CA GLU A 256 8.11 0.16 53.43
C GLU A 256 9.61 0.22 53.08
N LEU A 257 10.37 1.09 53.74
CA LEU A 257 11.80 1.29 53.47
C LEU A 257 12.63 0.13 54.03
N ARG A 258 12.32 -0.34 55.25
CA ARG A 258 12.92 -1.54 55.84
C ARG A 258 12.55 -2.79 55.05
N TYR A 259 11.29 -2.94 54.62
CA TYR A 259 10.82 -4.04 53.79
C TYR A 259 11.58 -4.10 52.45
N LYS A 260 11.61 -2.99 51.70
CA LYS A 260 12.38 -2.88 50.44
C LYS A 260 13.88 -3.16 50.64
N TYR A 261 14.47 -2.70 51.75
CA TYR A 261 15.87 -3.02 52.08
C TYR A 261 16.07 -4.51 52.31
N LEU A 262 15.13 -5.18 53.01
CA LEU A 262 15.24 -6.59 53.37
C LEU A 262 14.99 -7.51 52.17
N LEU A 263 14.01 -7.21 51.30
CA LEU A 263 13.81 -7.92 50.03
C LEU A 263 15.08 -7.82 49.15
N ASN A 264 15.62 -6.62 48.97
CA ASN A 264 16.88 -6.40 48.26
C ASN A 264 18.06 -7.18 48.89
N ALA A 265 18.10 -7.32 50.21
CA ALA A 265 19.13 -8.07 50.91
C ALA A 265 18.95 -9.60 50.76
N VAL A 266 17.70 -10.08 50.74
CA VAL A 266 17.32 -11.46 50.42
C VAL A 266 17.72 -11.80 48.98
N SER A 267 17.37 -10.97 47.99
CA SER A 267 17.81 -11.14 46.60
C SER A 267 19.33 -11.15 46.43
N LYS A 268 20.07 -10.40 47.27
CA LYS A 268 21.54 -10.49 47.30
C LYS A 268 22.04 -11.80 47.92
N ALA A 269 21.39 -12.32 48.95
CA ALA A 269 21.75 -13.59 49.58
C ALA A 269 21.49 -14.78 48.64
N ILE A 270 20.33 -14.81 47.95
CA ILE A 270 19.96 -15.81 46.94
C ILE A 270 21.06 -15.92 45.87
N ILE A 271 21.43 -14.80 45.24
CA ILE A 271 22.50 -14.81 44.22
C ILE A 271 23.87 -15.13 44.83
N SER A 272 24.17 -14.68 46.06
CA SER A 272 25.43 -15.01 46.70
C SER A 272 25.60 -16.51 46.95
N GLN A 273 24.53 -17.22 47.31
CA GLN A 273 24.54 -18.67 47.52
C GLN A 273 24.68 -19.42 46.19
N ALA A 274 24.13 -18.88 45.10
CA ALA A 274 24.34 -19.39 43.74
C ALA A 274 25.82 -19.23 43.29
N GLU A 275 26.42 -18.07 43.60
CA GLU A 275 27.83 -17.77 43.33
C GLU A 275 28.84 -18.57 44.19
N THR A 276 28.39 -19.40 45.13
CA THR A 276 29.28 -20.17 46.03
C THR A 276 28.90 -21.63 46.15
N GLU A 277 27.71 -21.96 46.64
CA GLU A 277 27.31 -23.35 46.94
C GLU A 277 26.87 -24.09 45.67
N VAL A 278 26.00 -23.48 44.87
CA VAL A 278 25.50 -24.09 43.61
C VAL A 278 26.63 -24.26 42.60
N THR A 279 27.63 -23.36 42.64
CA THR A 279 28.87 -23.46 41.86
C THR A 279 29.67 -24.72 42.19
N VAL A 280 29.78 -25.09 43.48
CA VAL A 280 30.50 -26.29 43.93
C VAL A 280 29.65 -27.56 43.84
N LYS A 281 28.31 -27.44 43.99
CA LYS A 281 27.37 -28.55 43.98
C LYS A 281 26.07 -28.14 43.29
N ALA A 282 25.94 -28.47 42.00
CA ALA A 282 24.77 -28.09 41.18
C ALA A 282 23.41 -28.52 41.79
N THR A 283 23.35 -29.65 42.49
CA THR A 283 22.11 -30.09 43.19
C THR A 283 21.64 -29.15 44.29
N ALA A 284 22.51 -28.29 44.85
CA ALA A 284 22.11 -27.23 45.80
C ALA A 284 21.22 -26.15 45.15
N ALA A 285 21.10 -26.11 43.81
CA ALA A 285 20.13 -25.26 43.12
C ALA A 285 18.68 -25.55 43.54
N GLN A 286 18.31 -26.82 43.76
CA GLN A 286 16.94 -27.25 44.05
C GLN A 286 16.41 -26.75 45.41
N PRO A 287 17.08 -26.98 46.57
CA PRO A 287 16.59 -26.46 47.85
C PRO A 287 16.54 -24.94 47.92
N LEU A 288 17.47 -24.26 47.23
CA LEU A 288 17.47 -22.81 47.11
C LEU A 288 16.34 -22.31 46.19
N ALA A 289 16.00 -23.04 45.13
CA ALA A 289 14.84 -22.78 44.28
C ALA A 289 13.51 -22.96 45.04
N VAL A 290 13.38 -23.98 45.90
CA VAL A 290 12.23 -24.18 46.79
C VAL A 290 12.06 -22.99 47.76
N LEU A 291 13.16 -22.51 48.35
CA LEU A 291 13.15 -21.30 49.18
C LEU A 291 12.66 -20.07 48.38
N VAL A 292 13.20 -19.86 47.18
CA VAL A 292 12.79 -18.76 46.29
C VAL A 292 11.31 -18.87 45.88
N PHE A 293 10.81 -20.06 45.57
CA PHE A 293 9.41 -20.31 45.23
C PHE A 293 8.46 -19.88 46.36
N HIS A 294 8.74 -20.29 47.60
CA HIS A 294 7.95 -19.89 48.76
C HIS A 294 8.00 -18.38 49.02
N LEU A 295 9.18 -17.76 48.84
CA LEU A 295 9.35 -16.32 49.05
C LEU A 295 8.64 -15.48 47.97
N LEU A 296 8.78 -15.81 46.69
CA LEU A 296 8.08 -15.14 45.59
C LEU A 296 6.56 -15.31 45.68
N ASN A 297 6.06 -16.46 46.14
CA ASN A 297 4.62 -16.63 46.36
C ASN A 297 4.08 -15.90 47.59
N THR A 298 4.91 -15.57 48.57
CA THR A 298 4.50 -14.79 49.75
C THR A 298 4.68 -13.27 49.54
N PHE A 299 5.70 -12.86 48.78
CA PHE A 299 6.10 -11.46 48.59
C PHE A 299 6.27 -11.19 47.09
N LYS A 300 5.20 -10.79 46.41
CA LYS A 300 5.21 -10.59 44.95
C LYS A 300 6.19 -9.48 44.51
N GLU A 301 6.48 -8.52 45.39
CA GLU A 301 7.46 -7.46 45.17
C GLU A 301 8.91 -7.97 45.13
N LEU A 302 9.19 -9.18 45.63
CA LEU A 302 10.53 -9.78 45.59
C LEU A 302 11.00 -10.04 44.15
N ASP A 303 10.10 -10.27 43.19
CA ASP A 303 10.45 -10.45 41.78
C ASP A 303 11.28 -9.26 41.26
N PHE A 304 10.81 -8.03 41.44
CA PHE A 304 11.53 -6.82 41.03
C PHE A 304 12.98 -6.80 41.54
N PHE A 305 13.18 -7.09 42.83
CA PHE A 305 14.52 -7.12 43.42
C PHE A 305 15.36 -8.32 42.96
N LEU A 306 14.74 -9.49 42.77
CA LEU A 306 15.42 -10.72 42.40
C LEU A 306 15.81 -10.71 40.92
N THR A 307 14.89 -10.36 40.03
CA THR A 307 15.11 -10.13 38.60
C THR A 307 16.20 -9.08 38.37
N ALA A 308 16.13 -7.93 39.03
CA ALA A 308 17.19 -6.92 38.96
C ALA A 308 18.57 -7.45 39.42
N ARG A 309 18.61 -8.36 40.39
CA ARG A 309 19.85 -8.96 40.91
C ARG A 309 20.41 -10.05 39.99
N PHE A 310 19.57 -10.90 39.40
CA PHE A 310 19.99 -11.86 38.36
C PHE A 310 20.56 -11.12 37.15
N VAL A 311 19.80 -10.22 36.51
CA VAL A 311 20.22 -9.52 35.27
C VAL A 311 21.51 -8.72 35.46
N LYS A 312 21.76 -8.18 36.65
CA LYS A 312 23.00 -7.43 36.97
C LYS A 312 24.23 -8.32 37.21
N LYS A 313 24.04 -9.62 37.46
CA LYS A 313 25.09 -10.57 37.87
C LYS A 313 25.37 -11.64 36.83
N CYS A 314 24.36 -11.96 36.02
CA CYS A 314 24.39 -12.89 34.91
C CYS A 314 23.30 -12.43 33.91
N CYS A 315 23.67 -11.62 32.91
CA CYS A 315 22.73 -11.16 31.89
C CYS A 315 22.27 -12.28 30.93
N PHE A 316 22.95 -13.43 30.95
CA PHE A 316 22.56 -14.62 30.21
C PHE A 316 21.15 -15.12 30.57
N VAL A 317 20.59 -14.83 31.76
CA VAL A 317 19.18 -15.17 32.08
C VAL A 317 18.16 -14.53 31.11
N LEU A 318 18.54 -13.43 30.44
CA LEU A 318 17.75 -12.83 29.37
C LEU A 318 18.23 -13.23 27.96
N GLY A 319 19.28 -14.04 27.85
CA GLY A 319 19.95 -14.36 26.58
C GLY A 319 20.74 -13.20 25.96
N TYR A 320 21.24 -12.25 26.78
CA TYR A 320 22.03 -11.10 26.32
C TYR A 320 23.53 -11.38 26.39
N SER A 321 24.24 -11.00 25.32
CA SER A 321 25.70 -11.03 25.18
C SER A 321 26.20 -9.72 24.56
N CYS A 322 27.38 -9.26 24.94
CA CYS A 322 28.13 -8.20 24.28
C CYS A 322 29.65 -8.45 24.35
N SER A 323 30.44 -7.66 23.62
CA SER A 323 31.91 -7.68 23.72
C SER A 323 32.37 -7.51 25.17
N ILE A 324 33.48 -8.19 25.52
CA ILE A 324 34.17 -8.12 26.81
C ILE A 324 35.58 -7.52 26.68
N ASP A 325 35.86 -6.86 25.55
CA ASP A 325 37.14 -6.21 25.27
C ASP A 325 37.26 -4.88 26.03
N THR A 326 36.12 -4.26 26.35
CA THR A 326 36.02 -3.07 27.20
C THR A 326 35.70 -3.42 28.65
N GLU A 327 36.13 -2.58 29.59
CA GLU A 327 35.69 -2.69 31.00
C GLU A 327 34.17 -2.60 31.12
N GLU A 328 33.53 -1.68 30.39
CA GLU A 328 32.08 -1.52 30.44
C GLU A 328 31.35 -2.79 29.96
N GLY A 329 31.88 -3.44 28.92
CA GLY A 329 31.44 -4.76 28.45
C GLY A 329 31.61 -5.87 29.51
N ARG A 330 32.76 -5.95 30.18
CA ARG A 330 32.98 -6.89 31.30
C ARG A 330 32.00 -6.64 32.46
N LEU A 331 31.81 -5.38 32.84
CA LEU A 331 30.83 -4.99 33.85
C LEU A 331 29.37 -5.26 33.40
N ARG A 332 29.08 -5.22 32.09
CA ARG A 332 27.78 -5.58 31.49
C ARG A 332 27.52 -7.09 31.51
N MET A 333 28.52 -7.90 31.16
CA MET A 333 28.43 -9.37 31.24
C MET A 333 28.46 -9.91 32.67
N GLY A 334 28.92 -9.09 33.63
CA GLY A 334 28.82 -9.36 35.07
C GLY A 334 30.11 -9.84 35.72
N TRP A 335 31.26 -9.63 35.07
CA TRP A 335 32.58 -9.89 35.64
C TRP A 335 32.82 -9.07 36.93
N LYS A 336 33.52 -9.68 37.89
CA LYS A 336 34.00 -9.04 39.11
C LYS A 336 35.43 -8.51 38.90
N ARG A 337 35.77 -7.42 39.60
CA ARG A 337 37.16 -7.09 39.92
C ARG A 337 37.51 -7.64 41.31
N ILE A 338 38.72 -8.17 41.46
CA ILE A 338 39.34 -8.61 42.72
C ILE A 338 40.69 -7.89 42.79
N GLU A 339 40.95 -7.12 43.86
CA GLU A 339 42.21 -6.37 44.05
C GLU A 339 42.61 -5.54 42.81
N ASN A 340 41.61 -4.84 42.24
CA ASN A 340 41.69 -4.09 40.98
C ASN A 340 42.01 -4.89 39.71
N LYS A 341 42.34 -6.19 39.78
CA LYS A 341 42.41 -7.08 38.61
C LYS A 341 41.01 -7.64 38.27
N TRP A 342 40.81 -8.18 37.08
CA TRP A 342 39.61 -8.97 36.78
C TRP A 342 39.67 -10.32 37.51
N GLU A 343 38.51 -10.90 37.83
CA GLU A 343 38.47 -12.32 38.21
C GLU A 343 38.95 -13.20 37.05
N ASP A 344 39.44 -14.40 37.37
CA ASP A 344 39.89 -15.38 36.37
C ASP A 344 38.73 -15.91 35.52
N GLU A 345 38.99 -16.31 34.27
CA GLU A 345 37.93 -16.76 33.36
C GLU A 345 37.22 -18.03 33.87
N VAL A 346 37.95 -19.01 34.43
CA VAL A 346 37.33 -20.21 35.02
C VAL A 346 36.44 -19.82 36.19
N LYS A 347 36.90 -18.92 37.07
CA LYS A 347 36.13 -18.44 38.22
C LYS A 347 34.91 -17.60 37.82
N TYR A 348 34.99 -16.88 36.71
CA TYR A 348 33.84 -16.21 36.10
C TYR A 348 32.83 -17.24 35.57
N GLU A 349 33.29 -18.26 34.83
CA GLU A 349 32.44 -19.31 34.27
C GLU A 349 31.75 -20.16 35.33
N GLU A 350 32.49 -20.72 36.29
CA GLU A 350 32.01 -21.45 37.46
C GLU A 350 30.84 -20.72 38.14
N ARG A 351 31.08 -19.44 38.45
CA ARG A 351 30.15 -18.55 39.14
C ARG A 351 28.90 -18.25 38.31
N ILE A 352 29.07 -18.04 37.01
CA ILE A 352 27.97 -17.77 36.07
C ILE A 352 27.12 -19.03 35.85
N GLY A 353 27.75 -20.21 35.78
CA GLY A 353 27.11 -21.52 35.76
C GLY A 353 26.24 -21.76 36.99
N GLY A 354 26.77 -21.51 38.20
CA GLY A 354 26.00 -21.62 39.45
C GLY A 354 24.77 -20.70 39.51
N ILE A 355 24.87 -19.46 39.01
CA ILE A 355 23.72 -18.55 38.87
C ILE A 355 22.67 -19.11 37.90
N ILE A 356 23.10 -19.65 36.75
CA ILE A 356 22.20 -20.19 35.72
C ILE A 356 21.51 -21.47 36.18
N SER A 357 22.20 -22.40 36.84
CA SER A 357 21.59 -23.61 37.38
C SER A 357 20.54 -23.29 38.45
N LEU A 358 20.74 -22.26 39.29
CA LEU A 358 19.69 -21.77 40.19
C LEU A 358 18.51 -21.15 39.41
N TRP A 359 18.78 -20.27 38.44
CA TRP A 359 17.72 -19.61 37.66
C TRP A 359 16.84 -20.63 36.90
N ALA A 360 17.47 -21.66 36.33
CA ALA A 360 16.79 -22.79 35.71
C ALA A 360 15.95 -23.57 36.74
N ALA A 361 16.50 -23.89 37.92
CA ALA A 361 15.80 -24.64 38.97
C ALA A 361 14.57 -23.89 39.50
N ILE A 362 14.64 -22.58 39.68
CA ILE A 362 13.48 -21.75 40.07
C ILE A 362 12.33 -21.93 39.07
N SER A 363 12.63 -22.04 37.77
CA SER A 363 11.61 -22.15 36.73
C SER A 363 10.87 -23.49 36.66
N LEU A 364 11.35 -24.51 37.37
CA LEU A 364 10.66 -25.79 37.51
C LEU A 364 9.42 -25.68 38.41
N HIS A 365 9.30 -24.61 39.19
CA HIS A 365 8.23 -24.41 40.17
C HIS A 365 7.12 -23.44 39.72
N PHE A 366 7.28 -22.72 38.60
CA PHE A 366 6.35 -21.68 38.16
C PHE A 366 5.69 -21.99 36.82
N ARG A 367 4.40 -21.63 36.70
CA ARG A 367 3.66 -21.75 35.43
C ARG A 367 4.08 -20.66 34.45
N LYS A 368 3.74 -20.85 33.18
CA LYS A 368 4.16 -20.02 32.03
C LYS A 368 3.92 -18.52 32.19
N ASP A 369 2.87 -18.16 32.94
CA ASP A 369 2.39 -16.79 33.11
C ASP A 369 2.77 -16.19 34.49
N GLU A 370 3.50 -16.94 35.33
CA GLU A 370 3.92 -16.52 36.67
C GLU A 370 5.38 -16.03 36.65
N PHE A 371 5.55 -14.71 36.80
CA PHE A 371 6.84 -13.98 36.81
C PHE A 371 7.65 -14.07 35.51
N ASP A 372 7.85 -12.92 34.85
CA ASP A 372 8.41 -12.84 33.49
C ASP A 372 9.81 -13.47 33.31
N LEU A 373 10.65 -13.47 34.35
CA LEU A 373 11.99 -14.06 34.30
C LEU A 373 12.04 -15.53 34.76
N PHE A 374 11.06 -15.97 35.57
CA PHE A 374 11.16 -17.23 36.32
C PHE A 374 10.23 -18.33 35.81
N ASN A 375 9.60 -18.16 34.65
CA ASN A 375 8.74 -19.17 34.03
C ASN A 375 9.45 -19.99 32.93
N ILE A 376 8.82 -21.10 32.53
CA ILE A 376 9.31 -21.99 31.44
C ILE A 376 9.40 -21.29 30.06
N GLY A 377 8.64 -20.20 29.85
CA GLY A 377 8.76 -19.33 28.69
C GLY A 377 10.00 -18.41 28.72
N ALA A 378 10.57 -18.14 29.89
CA ALA A 378 11.89 -17.50 30.01
C ALA A 378 13.01 -18.47 29.59
N GLN A 379 12.89 -19.75 29.96
CA GLN A 379 13.83 -20.81 29.55
C GLN A 379 13.86 -20.97 28.01
N TRP A 380 12.68 -20.99 27.36
CA TRP A 380 12.58 -20.96 25.90
C TRP A 380 13.23 -19.72 25.28
N ARG A 381 12.94 -18.53 25.82
CA ARG A 381 13.50 -17.26 25.33
C ARG A 381 15.02 -17.21 25.49
N PHE A 382 15.57 -17.69 26.59
CA PHE A 382 17.02 -17.80 26.82
C PHE A 382 17.69 -18.63 25.73
N LEU A 383 17.28 -19.90 25.57
CA LEU A 383 17.91 -20.81 24.60
C LEU A 383 17.77 -20.28 23.17
N ALA A 384 16.59 -19.79 22.79
CA ALA A 384 16.36 -19.21 21.48
C ALA A 384 17.17 -17.92 21.24
N ARG A 385 17.41 -17.08 22.25
CA ARG A 385 18.23 -15.86 22.12
C ARG A 385 19.72 -16.21 22.01
N ILE A 386 20.24 -17.11 22.84
CA ILE A 386 21.64 -17.57 22.79
C ILE A 386 21.99 -18.25 21.46
N LEU A 387 21.10 -19.09 20.92
CA LEU A 387 21.29 -19.73 19.61
C LEU A 387 21.19 -18.73 18.43
N ASN A 388 20.62 -17.54 18.65
CA ASN A 388 20.58 -16.43 17.69
C ASN A 388 21.74 -15.42 17.85
N THR A 389 22.58 -15.55 18.88
CA THR A 389 23.70 -14.63 19.14
C THR A 389 24.81 -14.80 18.10
N ASP A 390 25.40 -13.68 17.67
CA ASP A 390 26.47 -13.66 16.68
C ASP A 390 27.73 -14.43 17.15
N PHE A 391 28.29 -15.26 16.27
CA PHE A 391 29.42 -16.15 16.59
C PHE A 391 30.76 -15.44 16.89
N SER A 392 30.86 -14.13 16.64
CA SER A 392 31.95 -13.29 17.14
C SER A 392 31.86 -13.04 18.65
N LEU A 393 30.66 -12.97 19.21
CA LEU A 393 30.41 -12.80 20.65
C LEU A 393 30.43 -14.12 21.42
N ILE A 394 30.32 -15.26 20.73
CA ILE A 394 30.28 -16.60 21.33
C ILE A 394 31.68 -17.06 21.79
N THR A 395 31.82 -17.15 23.12
CA THR A 395 32.95 -17.69 23.92
C THR A 395 32.54 -18.93 24.73
N ASN A 396 33.50 -19.62 25.37
CA ASN A 396 33.27 -20.89 26.09
C ASN A 396 32.12 -20.82 27.11
N VAL A 397 32.00 -19.73 27.89
CA VAL A 397 30.93 -19.51 28.86
C VAL A 397 29.52 -19.68 28.30
N HIS A 398 29.31 -19.42 26.99
CA HIS A 398 28.01 -19.58 26.37
C HIS A 398 27.59 -21.06 26.32
N TYR A 399 28.52 -21.96 25.98
CA TYR A 399 28.28 -23.41 26.01
C TYR A 399 28.18 -23.92 27.45
N LEU A 400 28.92 -23.30 28.39
CA LEU A 400 28.85 -23.63 29.81
C LEU A 400 27.48 -23.28 30.42
N VAL A 401 26.94 -22.07 30.18
CA VAL A 401 25.60 -21.72 30.68
C VAL A 401 24.51 -22.58 30.06
N VAL A 402 24.64 -22.96 28.78
CA VAL A 402 23.67 -23.87 28.15
C VAL A 402 23.79 -25.30 28.72
N SER A 403 24.99 -25.78 29.07
CA SER A 403 25.19 -27.06 29.78
C SER A 403 24.59 -27.04 31.19
N ASN A 404 24.93 -26.02 31.98
CA ASN A 404 24.44 -25.83 33.36
C ASN A 404 22.93 -25.53 33.44
N TRP A 405 22.33 -25.07 32.34
CA TRP A 405 20.88 -24.98 32.16
C TRP A 405 20.27 -26.33 31.76
N TRP A 406 20.90 -27.06 30.86
CA TRP A 406 20.41 -28.32 30.31
C TRP A 406 20.17 -29.36 31.40
N GLU A 407 21.18 -29.58 32.25
CA GLU A 407 21.18 -30.49 33.40
C GLU A 407 20.10 -30.15 34.45
N VAL A 408 19.41 -29.01 34.34
CA VAL A 408 18.36 -28.58 35.27
C VAL A 408 16.99 -28.48 34.61
N ALA A 409 16.90 -27.99 33.36
CA ALA A 409 15.63 -27.60 32.75
C ALA A 409 15.39 -28.14 31.32
N ALA A 410 16.31 -28.89 30.70
CA ALA A 410 16.08 -29.40 29.34
C ALA A 410 14.90 -30.38 29.26
N ASP A 411 14.76 -31.29 30.22
CA ASP A 411 13.62 -32.22 30.33
C ASP A 411 12.29 -31.45 30.49
N GLN A 412 12.23 -30.47 31.40
CA GLN A 412 11.00 -29.67 31.59
C GLN A 412 10.66 -28.83 30.35
N LEU A 413 11.66 -28.28 29.63
CA LEU A 413 11.43 -27.60 28.36
C LEU A 413 10.91 -28.59 27.28
N TYR A 414 11.42 -29.82 27.28
CA TYR A 414 10.95 -30.87 26.38
C TYR A 414 9.51 -31.31 26.70
N ARG A 415 9.13 -31.45 27.98
CA ARG A 415 7.76 -31.77 28.40
C ARG A 415 6.76 -30.68 28.00
N GLU A 416 7.13 -29.40 28.12
CA GLU A 416 6.29 -28.25 27.77
C GLU A 416 6.16 -28.02 26.25
N TYR A 417 7.26 -28.13 25.48
CA TYR A 417 7.31 -27.73 24.06
C TYR A 417 7.53 -28.88 23.06
N GLY A 418 7.79 -30.10 23.55
CA GLY A 418 7.88 -31.35 22.78
C GLY A 418 8.69 -31.26 21.49
N LYS A 419 8.01 -31.44 20.35
CA LYS A 419 8.61 -31.39 19.00
C LYS A 419 9.34 -30.08 18.70
N GLN A 420 8.96 -28.96 19.33
CA GLN A 420 9.64 -27.67 19.12
C GLN A 420 10.92 -27.55 19.97
N ALA A 421 10.94 -28.08 21.20
CA ALA A 421 12.17 -28.18 21.99
C ALA A 421 13.19 -29.10 21.30
N ARG A 422 12.75 -30.26 20.78
CA ARG A 422 13.62 -31.18 20.01
C ARG A 422 14.29 -30.48 18.83
N LYS A 423 13.62 -29.55 18.15
CA LYS A 423 14.22 -28.76 17.06
C LYS A 423 15.31 -27.79 17.54
N LEU A 424 15.15 -27.18 18.72
CA LEU A 424 16.23 -26.37 19.32
C LEU A 424 17.42 -27.24 19.73
N PHE A 425 17.18 -28.44 20.27
CA PHE A 425 18.24 -29.37 20.63
C PHE A 425 19.02 -29.88 19.41
N ILE A 426 18.33 -30.19 18.30
CA ILE A 426 18.97 -30.55 17.02
C ILE A 426 19.74 -29.37 16.40
N LEU A 427 19.27 -28.12 16.57
CA LEU A 427 19.99 -26.93 16.11
C LEU A 427 21.28 -26.70 16.92
N LEU A 428 21.19 -26.88 18.24
CA LEU A 428 22.30 -26.80 19.18
C LEU A 428 23.35 -27.87 18.84
N ASP A 429 22.95 -29.14 18.74
CA ASP A 429 23.77 -30.30 18.31
C ASP A 429 24.47 -30.06 16.97
N ARG A 430 23.73 -29.79 15.89
CA ARG A 430 24.27 -29.86 14.53
C ARG A 430 24.92 -28.58 14.00
N VAL A 431 24.67 -27.44 14.65
CA VAL A 431 25.05 -26.11 14.09
C VAL A 431 25.78 -25.22 15.09
N TRP A 432 25.47 -25.33 16.39
CA TRP A 432 26.03 -24.45 17.41
C TRP A 432 27.25 -25.09 18.08
N THR A 433 27.09 -26.26 18.69
CA THR A 433 28.14 -27.01 19.39
C THR A 433 29.40 -27.28 18.54
N PRO A 434 29.33 -27.68 17.26
CA PRO A 434 30.51 -27.96 16.44
C PRO A 434 31.40 -26.73 16.23
N LYS A 435 30.82 -25.51 16.26
CA LYS A 435 31.56 -24.24 16.16
C LYS A 435 32.28 -23.86 17.46
N GLY A 436 31.82 -24.36 18.61
CA GLY A 436 32.55 -24.29 19.87
C GLY A 436 33.72 -25.26 19.88
N ILE A 437 33.49 -26.50 19.41
CA ILE A 437 34.52 -27.53 19.30
C ILE A 437 35.63 -27.12 18.31
N SER A 438 35.30 -26.47 17.18
CA SER A 438 36.31 -25.91 16.27
C SER A 438 37.11 -24.73 16.85
N LYS A 439 36.66 -24.12 17.96
CA LYS A 439 37.40 -23.15 18.77
C LYS A 439 38.08 -23.80 20.00
N ALA A 440 38.09 -25.13 20.09
CA ALA A 440 38.58 -25.93 21.23
C ALA A 440 37.95 -25.58 22.60
N PHE A 441 36.70 -25.09 22.62
CA PHE A 441 35.99 -24.73 23.85
C PHE A 441 35.54 -25.98 24.64
N PRO A 442 36.06 -26.27 25.84
CA PRO A 442 35.77 -27.51 26.56
C PRO A 442 34.28 -27.68 26.91
N ALA A 443 33.58 -26.57 27.18
CA ALA A 443 32.15 -26.62 27.49
C ALA A 443 31.28 -26.95 26.26
N ALA A 444 31.79 -26.75 25.04
CA ALA A 444 31.11 -27.21 23.83
C ALA A 444 31.17 -28.74 23.72
N THR A 445 32.32 -29.35 23.99
CA THR A 445 32.47 -30.82 24.02
C THR A 445 31.59 -31.44 25.11
N ARG A 446 31.52 -30.85 26.32
CA ARG A 446 30.57 -31.25 27.37
C ARG A 446 29.12 -31.19 26.87
N LEU A 447 28.74 -30.11 26.18
CA LEU A 447 27.40 -29.92 25.65
C LEU A 447 27.06 -30.93 24.54
N GLN A 448 28.02 -31.37 23.73
CA GLN A 448 27.81 -32.45 22.75
C GLN A 448 27.36 -33.74 23.45
N LEU A 449 28.11 -34.19 24.44
CA LEU A 449 27.83 -35.42 25.19
C LEU A 449 26.43 -35.39 25.84
N LEU A 450 26.03 -34.25 26.40
CA LEU A 450 24.68 -34.06 26.98
C LEU A 450 23.53 -34.22 25.97
N VAL A 451 23.77 -33.99 24.67
CA VAL A 451 22.76 -34.18 23.60
C VAL A 451 22.89 -35.55 22.95
N GLU A 452 24.09 -36.13 22.90
CA GLU A 452 24.30 -37.52 22.49
C GLU A 452 23.55 -38.49 23.43
N ASP A 453 23.62 -38.28 24.73
CA ASP A 453 22.84 -39.05 25.71
C ASP A 453 21.32 -38.85 25.60
N LEU A 454 20.85 -37.72 25.07
CA LEU A 454 19.42 -37.55 24.76
C LEU A 454 18.98 -38.44 23.60
N ASN A 455 19.88 -38.83 22.68
CA ASN A 455 19.57 -39.86 21.68
C ASN A 455 19.47 -41.25 22.31
N ASN A 456 20.17 -41.49 23.43
CA ASN A 456 20.02 -42.67 24.30
C ASN A 456 18.77 -42.58 25.22
N GLY A 457 18.00 -41.49 25.15
CA GLY A 457 16.79 -41.26 25.93
C GLY A 457 16.99 -40.62 27.31
N ASN A 458 18.20 -40.18 27.63
CA ASN A 458 18.56 -39.62 28.94
C ASN A 458 18.92 -38.12 28.84
N PHE A 459 18.33 -37.29 29.69
CA PHE A 459 18.65 -35.85 29.75
C PHE A 459 19.86 -35.50 30.63
N ASN A 460 20.38 -36.44 31.42
CA ASN A 460 21.40 -36.19 32.46
C ASN A 460 21.01 -35.07 33.43
N THR A 461 19.72 -34.98 33.80
CA THR A 461 19.26 -34.01 34.79
C THR A 461 19.80 -34.29 36.18
N ILE A 462 20.14 -33.24 36.93
CA ILE A 462 20.54 -33.33 38.33
C ILE A 462 19.52 -34.12 39.18
N SER A 463 20.02 -34.95 40.09
CA SER A 463 19.20 -35.81 40.97
C SER A 463 18.13 -34.99 41.72
N PRO A 464 16.90 -35.51 41.89
CA PRO A 464 15.85 -34.82 42.63
C PRO A 464 16.12 -34.79 44.14
N MET A 465 15.54 -33.80 44.81
CA MET A 465 15.50 -33.69 46.28
C MET A 465 14.92 -34.94 46.97
N GLU A 466 15.39 -35.17 48.19
CA GLU A 466 14.74 -36.08 49.14
C GLU A 466 13.39 -35.49 49.58
N ARG A 467 12.36 -36.34 49.66
CA ARG A 467 10.96 -35.92 49.88
C ARG A 467 10.64 -35.63 51.34
#